data_AF-A0A8C0BLZ0-F1
#
_entry.id   AF-A0A8C0BLZ0-F1
#
_cell.length_a   1.000
_cell.length_b   1.000
_cell.length_c   1.000
_cell.angle_alpha   90.00
_cell.angle_beta   90.00
_cell.angle_gamma   90.00
#
_symmetry.space_group_name_H-M   'P 1'
#
loop_
_entity.id
_entity.type
_entity.pdbx_description
1 polymer ?
#
loop_
_entity_poly.entity_id
_entity_poly.type
_entity_poly.pdbx_seq_one_letter_code
_entity_poly.pdbx_strand_id
1 'polypeptide(L)'
;MGPGSTPACTDLWIGESTGSSLRMDDWQCNSAPLRQAIGMEGQPVLVHVPFTTSDLLNWKQLVGSYQENIEGMHQLLETIMLTHNPNWGDIQAMFNAFFMIEERRMVLEKAKEECERRNVVGSMDDYVPKTEPDWDPNRAGGKTMLKQYQQLILYGVQHGVPKPKNVSKLYEVRQEQHGELNCVY
;
A
#
# COMPACT_ATOMS: atom_id res chain seq x y z
N MET A 1 -27.77 -46.23 16.99
CA MET A 1 -27.16 -45.55 18.15
C MET A 1 -25.89 -46.31 18.51
N GLY A 2 -24.73 -45.79 18.13
CA GLY A 2 -23.43 -46.35 18.53
C GLY A 2 -22.68 -45.32 19.36
N PRO A 3 -22.07 -45.67 20.49
CA PRO A 3 -21.19 -44.77 21.22
C PRO A 3 -19.78 -44.86 20.65
N GLY A 4 -19.17 -43.68 20.45
CA GLY A 4 -17.77 -43.56 20.09
C GLY A 4 -16.84 -43.84 21.27
N SER A 5 -15.58 -44.15 20.96
CA SER A 5 -14.42 -43.92 21.83
C SER A 5 -13.17 -43.90 20.94
N THR A 6 -12.32 -42.92 21.21
CA THR A 6 -11.10 -42.50 20.51
C THR A 6 -10.01 -43.57 20.44
N PRO A 7 -8.95 -43.33 19.65
CA PRO A 7 -7.61 -43.57 20.17
C PRO A 7 -6.79 -42.28 20.20
N ALA A 8 -6.13 -42.09 21.34
CA ALA A 8 -5.07 -41.14 21.55
C ALA A 8 -3.91 -41.42 20.59
N CYS A 9 -3.38 -40.38 19.97
CA CYS A 9 -2.13 -40.44 19.22
C CYS A 9 -1.03 -39.85 20.11
N THR A 10 -0.43 -40.70 20.94
CA THR A 10 0.93 -40.50 21.43
C THR A 10 1.86 -41.19 20.43
N ASP A 11 2.76 -40.45 19.81
CA ASP A 11 4.20 -40.68 19.98
C ASP A 11 5.03 -39.69 19.14
N LEU A 12 5.70 -38.83 19.89
CA LEU A 12 7.11 -38.44 19.79
C LEU A 12 7.90 -38.94 18.56
N TRP A 13 8.35 -38.01 17.72
CA TRP A 13 9.64 -38.11 17.03
C TRP A 13 10.41 -36.81 17.27
N ILE A 14 11.51 -36.92 18.02
CA ILE A 14 12.52 -35.87 18.14
C ILE A 14 13.52 -36.10 17.00
N GLY A 15 13.70 -35.06 16.17
CA GLY A 15 14.78 -34.97 15.22
C GLY A 15 15.13 -33.50 15.01
N GLU A 16 16.21 -33.06 15.65
CA GLU A 16 16.86 -31.78 15.34
C GLU A 16 17.51 -31.85 13.95
N SER A 17 17.29 -30.85 13.09
CA SER A 17 18.36 -30.03 12.50
C SER A 17 17.81 -29.17 11.36
N THR A 18 18.11 -27.87 11.46
CA THR A 18 18.51 -26.95 10.38
C THR A 18 17.80 -27.04 9.02
N GLY A 19 17.17 -25.93 8.63
CA GLY A 19 16.95 -25.62 7.23
C GLY A 19 15.59 -24.98 6.99
N SER A 20 15.63 -23.68 6.70
CA SER A 20 14.50 -22.92 6.18
C SER A 20 13.76 -23.70 5.09
N SER A 21 12.53 -24.10 5.40
CA SER A 21 11.56 -24.50 4.39
C SER A 21 10.23 -23.87 4.79
N LEU A 22 10.11 -22.58 4.47
CA LEU A 22 8.80 -21.94 4.41
C LEU A 22 8.03 -22.64 3.30
N ARG A 23 7.21 -23.62 3.67
CA ARG A 23 6.26 -24.23 2.75
C ARG A 23 5.30 -23.15 2.30
N MET A 24 5.20 -22.96 0.99
CA MET A 24 4.26 -22.06 0.31
C MET A 24 2.79 -22.47 0.51
N ASP A 25 2.51 -23.54 1.26
CA ASP A 25 1.16 -24.08 1.49
C ASP A 25 0.58 -23.69 2.89
N ASP A 26 1.35 -22.97 3.72
CA ASP A 26 0.91 -22.49 5.05
C ASP A 26 0.27 -21.09 5.03
N TRP A 27 -0.08 -20.56 3.85
CA TRP A 27 -0.96 -19.39 3.78
C TRP A 27 -2.38 -19.82 4.14
N GLN A 28 -2.73 -19.70 5.42
CA GLN A 28 -4.13 -19.73 5.84
C GLN A 28 -4.89 -18.69 5.02
N CYS A 29 -5.70 -19.16 4.07
CA CYS A 29 -6.54 -18.41 3.14
C CYS A 29 -7.71 -17.66 3.84
N ASN A 30 -7.49 -17.15 5.05
CA ASN A 30 -8.49 -16.54 5.93
C ASN A 30 -8.17 -15.11 6.41
N SER A 31 -7.12 -14.45 5.94
CA SER A 31 -6.85 -13.01 6.21
C SER A 31 -7.24 -12.12 5.02
N ALA A 32 -8.40 -11.45 5.08
CA ALA A 32 -8.80 -10.46 4.07
C ALA A 32 -9.67 -9.35 4.72
N PRO A 33 -9.25 -8.06 4.67
CA PRO A 33 -9.97 -6.86 5.09
C PRO A 33 -11.42 -6.80 4.67
N LEU A 34 -11.74 -6.97 3.40
CA LEU A 34 -13.13 -7.04 2.95
C LEU A 34 -13.39 -8.39 2.26
N ARG A 35 -14.24 -9.23 2.87
CA ARG A 35 -14.66 -10.53 2.36
C ARG A 35 -16.04 -10.46 1.74
N GLN A 36 -16.23 -11.01 0.54
CA GLN A 36 -17.55 -11.25 0.01
C GLN A 36 -18.20 -12.44 0.74
N ALA A 37 -19.32 -12.20 1.41
CA ALA A 37 -20.16 -13.18 2.08
C ALA A 37 -21.58 -13.14 1.49
N ILE A 38 -22.41 -14.13 1.84
CA ILE A 38 -23.84 -14.13 1.49
C ILE A 38 -24.62 -13.49 2.64
N GLY A 39 -25.30 -12.38 2.34
CA GLY A 39 -26.19 -11.71 3.27
C GLY A 39 -27.47 -12.51 3.53
N MET A 40 -28.25 -12.07 4.53
CA MET A 40 -29.50 -12.74 4.96
C MET A 40 -30.54 -12.92 3.85
N GLU A 41 -30.48 -12.07 2.82
CA GLU A 41 -31.41 -12.05 1.68
C GLU A 41 -30.77 -12.69 0.41
N GLY A 42 -29.63 -13.38 0.55
CA GLY A 42 -28.96 -14.13 -0.53
C GLY A 42 -28.02 -13.30 -1.43
N GLN A 43 -27.98 -11.98 -1.27
CA GLN A 43 -27.05 -11.12 -2.01
C GLN A 43 -25.61 -11.17 -1.45
N PRO A 44 -24.60 -10.93 -2.30
CA PRO A 44 -23.24 -10.67 -1.84
C PRO A 44 -23.13 -9.41 -0.97
N VAL A 45 -22.50 -9.54 0.20
CA VAL A 45 -22.18 -8.45 1.15
C VAL A 45 -20.70 -8.49 1.48
N LEU A 46 -20.04 -7.33 1.56
CA LEU A 46 -18.68 -7.19 2.04
C LEU A 46 -18.68 -7.12 3.58
N VAL A 47 -17.94 -8.04 4.20
CA VAL A 47 -17.72 -8.11 5.65
C VAL A 47 -16.29 -7.70 5.96
N HIS A 48 -16.10 -6.87 6.99
CA HIS A 48 -14.78 -6.38 7.39
C HIS A 48 -14.07 -7.33 8.36
N VAL A 49 -12.79 -7.64 8.08
CA VAL A 49 -11.88 -8.40 8.94
C VAL A 49 -10.51 -7.73 8.95
N PRO A 50 -10.09 -7.03 10.02
CA PRO A 50 -8.89 -6.20 10.01
C PRO A 50 -7.61 -7.01 9.74
N PHE A 51 -6.58 -6.33 9.22
CA PHE A 51 -5.23 -6.90 9.15
C PHE A 51 -4.72 -7.31 10.53
N THR A 52 -3.95 -8.39 10.60
CA THR A 52 -3.21 -8.68 11.82
C THR A 52 -1.95 -7.81 11.87
N THR A 53 -1.49 -7.48 13.08
CA THR A 53 -0.22 -6.76 13.26
C THR A 53 0.95 -7.54 12.66
N SER A 54 0.92 -8.87 12.75
CA SER A 54 1.94 -9.75 12.18
C SER A 54 1.99 -9.63 10.65
N ASP A 55 0.84 -9.63 9.97
CA ASP A 55 0.79 -9.45 8.51
C ASP A 55 1.46 -8.14 8.10
N LEU A 56 1.08 -7.03 8.76
CA LEU A 56 1.65 -5.71 8.47
C LEU A 56 3.17 -5.68 8.68
N LEU A 57 3.67 -6.19 9.80
CA LEU A 57 5.11 -6.18 10.07
C LEU A 57 5.89 -7.10 9.12
N ASN A 58 5.35 -8.27 8.79
CA ASN A 58 5.97 -9.20 7.86
C ASN A 58 6.05 -8.61 6.44
N TRP A 59 4.97 -7.98 5.96
CA TRP A 59 4.96 -7.31 4.66
C TRP A 59 5.92 -6.12 4.62
N LYS A 60 5.99 -5.33 5.69
CA LYS A 60 6.96 -4.23 5.79
C LYS A 60 8.39 -4.75 5.75
N GLN A 61 8.69 -5.82 6.49
CA GLN A 61 10.02 -6.42 6.50
C GLN A 61 10.42 -6.98 5.12
N LEU A 62 9.47 -7.54 4.36
CA LEU A 62 9.70 -8.08 3.03
C LEU A 62 10.18 -7.01 2.04
N VAL A 63 9.57 -5.82 2.08
CA VAL A 63 9.82 -4.77 1.08
C VAL A 63 10.90 -3.77 1.49
N GLY A 64 11.10 -3.58 2.80
CA GLY A 64 12.09 -2.64 3.34
C GLY A 64 11.60 -1.19 3.39
N SER A 65 12.53 -0.23 3.32
CA SER A 65 12.23 1.20 3.38
C SER A 65 11.60 1.71 2.10
N TYR A 66 10.60 2.60 2.21
CA TYR A 66 9.89 3.13 1.06
C TYR A 66 10.80 3.97 0.14
N GLN A 67 11.63 4.85 0.72
CA GLN A 67 12.56 5.68 -0.05
C GLN A 67 13.64 4.88 -0.79
N GLU A 68 14.00 3.70 -0.28
CA GLU A 68 15.00 2.83 -0.90
C GLU A 68 14.40 1.97 -2.02
N ASN A 69 13.13 1.59 -1.89
CA ASN A 69 12.45 0.70 -2.83
C ASN A 69 10.99 1.13 -3.09
N ILE A 70 10.84 2.24 -3.82
CA ILE A 70 9.53 2.81 -4.19
C ILE A 70 8.71 1.79 -4.98
N GLU A 71 9.32 1.15 -5.97
CA GLU A 71 8.65 0.21 -6.87
C GLU A 71 8.16 -1.04 -6.11
N GLY A 72 8.99 -1.61 -5.23
CA GLY A 72 8.58 -2.73 -4.39
C GLY A 72 7.43 -2.34 -3.44
N MET A 73 7.48 -1.15 -2.84
CA MET A 73 6.40 -0.67 -1.98
C MET A 73 5.09 -0.46 -2.75
N HIS A 74 5.18 0.09 -3.96
CA HIS A 74 4.02 0.23 -4.84
C HIS A 74 3.42 -1.14 -5.19
N GLN A 75 4.24 -2.10 -5.62
CA GLN A 75 3.78 -3.46 -5.98
C GLN A 75 3.16 -4.19 -4.78
N LEU A 76 3.74 -4.04 -3.58
CA LEU A 76 3.17 -4.59 -2.35
C LEU A 76 1.77 -4.01 -2.10
N LEU A 77 1.64 -2.68 -2.10
CA LEU A 77 0.36 -2.04 -1.87
C LEU A 77 -0.65 -2.38 -2.96
N GLU A 78 -0.25 -2.41 -4.23
CA GLU A 78 -1.12 -2.82 -5.35
C GLU A 78 -1.64 -4.24 -5.14
N THR A 79 -0.76 -5.16 -4.73
CA THR A 79 -1.12 -6.55 -4.40
C THR A 79 -2.13 -6.58 -3.26
N ILE A 80 -1.90 -5.83 -2.17
CA ILE A 80 -2.83 -5.77 -1.04
C ILE A 80 -4.17 -5.17 -1.50
N MET A 81 -4.19 -4.06 -2.24
CA MET A 81 -5.43 -3.46 -2.75
C MET A 81 -6.25 -4.47 -3.55
N LEU A 82 -5.59 -5.24 -4.42
CA LEU A 82 -6.22 -6.24 -5.27
C LEU A 82 -6.79 -7.43 -4.48
N THR A 83 -6.01 -7.96 -3.54
CA THR A 83 -6.32 -9.24 -2.87
C THR A 83 -7.15 -9.08 -1.59
N HIS A 84 -7.01 -7.94 -0.94
CA HIS A 84 -7.54 -7.69 0.40
C HIS A 84 -8.63 -6.59 0.39
N ASN A 85 -8.68 -5.75 -0.66
CA ASN A 85 -9.62 -4.64 -0.84
C ASN A 85 -9.79 -3.81 0.46
N PRO A 86 -8.71 -3.23 1.00
CA PRO A 86 -8.73 -2.54 2.28
C PRO A 86 -9.61 -1.29 2.22
N ASN A 87 -10.35 -1.02 3.30
CA ASN A 87 -11.10 0.22 3.47
C ASN A 87 -10.17 1.39 3.89
N TRP A 88 -10.75 2.57 4.16
CA TRP A 88 -9.96 3.74 4.57
C TRP A 88 -9.14 3.48 5.85
N GLY A 89 -9.72 2.83 6.87
CA GLY A 89 -9.06 2.54 8.14
C GLY A 89 -7.93 1.53 7.98
N ASP A 90 -8.14 0.49 7.17
CA ASP A 90 -7.11 -0.48 6.81
C ASP A 90 -5.91 0.20 6.12
N ILE A 91 -6.17 1.18 5.24
CA ILE A 91 -5.14 1.98 4.59
C ILE A 91 -4.40 2.86 5.60
N GLN A 92 -5.08 3.44 6.60
CA GLN A 92 -4.40 4.17 7.67
C GLN A 92 -3.48 3.25 8.50
N ALA A 93 -3.92 2.01 8.78
CA ALA A 93 -3.10 1.03 9.49
C ALA A 93 -1.84 0.66 8.68
N MET A 94 -1.98 0.40 7.38
CA MET A 94 -0.84 0.19 6.48
C MET A 94 0.08 1.41 6.45
N PHE A 95 -0.48 2.63 6.39
CA PHE A 95 0.30 3.85 6.38
C PHE A 95 1.15 4.00 7.64
N ASN A 96 0.57 3.75 8.81
CA ASN A 96 1.28 3.78 10.09
C ASN A 96 2.38 2.72 10.19
N ALA A 97 2.18 1.55 9.58
CA ALA A 97 3.17 0.47 9.61
C ALA A 97 4.30 0.67 8.58
N PHE A 98 3.98 1.17 7.39
CA PHE A 98 4.89 1.12 6.24
C PHE A 98 5.69 2.40 6.03
N PHE A 99 5.18 3.54 6.50
CA PHE A 99 5.72 4.85 6.16
C PHE A 99 5.97 5.71 7.40
N MET A 100 7.05 6.47 7.35
CA MET A 100 7.29 7.57 8.27
C MET A 100 6.28 8.70 8.07
N ILE A 101 6.13 9.58 9.06
CA ILE A 101 5.20 10.72 9.00
C ILE A 101 5.40 11.55 7.73
N GLU A 102 6.65 11.86 7.38
CA GLU A 102 6.96 12.68 6.21
C GLU A 102 6.66 11.96 4.89
N GLU A 103 6.94 10.66 4.82
CA GLU A 103 6.62 9.84 3.64
C GLU A 103 5.11 9.80 3.40
N ARG A 104 4.31 9.63 4.46
CA ARG A 104 2.85 9.70 4.37
C ARG A 104 2.37 11.05 3.85
N ARG A 105 2.95 12.14 4.35
CA ARG A 105 2.63 13.49 3.90
C ARG A 105 2.87 13.63 2.39
N MET A 106 4.02 13.18 1.90
CA MET A 106 4.37 13.23 0.47
C MET A 106 3.43 12.38 -0.40
N VAL A 107 3.09 11.16 0.04
CA VAL A 107 2.15 10.29 -0.67
C VAL A 107 0.78 10.95 -0.79
N LEU A 108 0.25 11.51 0.31
CA LEU A 108 -1.06 12.16 0.32
C LEU A 108 -1.06 13.45 -0.51
N GLU A 109 0.02 14.23 -0.51
CA GLU A 109 0.17 15.41 -1.36
C GLU A 109 0.09 15.05 -2.84
N LYS A 110 0.78 13.98 -3.26
CA LYS A 110 0.72 13.51 -4.66
C LYS A 110 -0.61 12.90 -5.06
N ALA A 111 -1.26 12.19 -4.14
CA ALA A 111 -2.63 11.71 -4.33
C ALA A 111 -3.59 12.90 -4.58
N LYS A 112 -3.40 13.99 -3.84
CA LYS A 112 -4.19 15.23 -3.98
C LYS A 112 -3.94 15.94 -5.31
N GLU A 113 -2.68 16.17 -5.68
CA GLU A 113 -2.34 16.74 -7.00
C GLU A 113 -2.98 15.94 -8.15
N GLU A 114 -2.97 14.60 -8.07
CA GLU A 114 -3.58 13.75 -9.09
C GLU A 114 -5.11 13.84 -9.09
N CYS A 115 -5.72 13.95 -7.92
CA CYS A 115 -7.15 14.16 -7.79
C CYS A 115 -7.58 15.48 -8.46
N GLU A 116 -6.84 16.56 -8.22
CA GLU A 116 -7.01 17.86 -8.90
C GLU A 116 -6.85 17.72 -10.42
N ARG A 117 -5.78 17.04 -10.87
CA ARG A 117 -5.49 16.85 -12.30
C ARG A 117 -6.60 16.09 -13.03
N ARG A 118 -7.27 15.16 -12.35
CA ARG A 118 -8.41 14.40 -12.91
C ARG A 118 -9.69 15.25 -13.05
N ASN A 119 -9.67 16.51 -12.60
CA ASN A 119 -10.80 17.44 -12.65
C ASN A 119 -12.08 16.82 -12.06
N VAL A 120 -11.93 16.11 -10.93
CA VAL A 120 -13.06 15.48 -10.26
C VAL A 120 -14.02 16.54 -9.73
N VAL A 121 -15.32 16.26 -9.81
CA VAL A 121 -16.36 17.13 -9.25
C VAL A 121 -16.46 16.85 -7.76
N GLY A 122 -16.28 17.86 -6.90
CA GLY A 122 -16.38 17.73 -5.44
C GLY A 122 -15.22 18.39 -4.70
N SER A 123 -15.21 18.28 -3.37
CA SER A 123 -14.08 18.69 -2.54
C SER A 123 -12.96 17.67 -2.62
N MET A 124 -11.71 18.11 -2.60
CA MET A 124 -10.57 17.21 -2.51
C MET A 124 -10.63 16.29 -1.28
N ASP A 125 -11.14 16.82 -0.17
CA ASP A 125 -11.30 16.05 1.06
C ASP A 125 -12.39 14.96 0.91
N ASP A 126 -13.22 15.00 -0.14
CA ASP A 126 -14.17 13.92 -0.45
C ASP A 126 -13.47 12.69 -1.03
N TYR A 127 -12.31 12.86 -1.68
CA TYR A 127 -11.58 11.78 -2.38
C TYR A 127 -10.30 11.36 -1.66
N VAL A 128 -9.63 12.28 -0.96
CA VAL A 128 -8.45 12.01 -0.13
C VAL A 128 -8.70 12.54 1.29
N PRO A 129 -9.65 11.93 2.03
CA PRO A 129 -10.10 12.42 3.32
C PRO A 129 -9.02 12.26 4.39
N LYS A 130 -8.94 13.25 5.29
CA LYS A 130 -8.04 13.23 6.47
C LYS A 130 -8.63 12.44 7.64
N THR A 131 -9.95 12.32 7.69
CA THR A 131 -10.70 11.61 8.72
C THR A 131 -11.49 10.48 8.08
N GLU A 132 -12.02 9.57 8.89
CA GLU A 132 -12.81 8.45 8.39
C GLU A 132 -14.02 8.95 7.58
N PRO A 133 -14.16 8.57 6.30
CA PRO A 133 -15.31 8.91 5.49
C PRO A 133 -16.47 7.94 5.75
N ASP A 134 -17.70 8.35 5.42
CA ASP A 134 -18.92 7.54 5.54
C ASP A 134 -19.13 6.55 4.37
N TRP A 135 -18.05 6.15 3.69
CA TRP A 135 -18.14 5.29 2.52
C TRP A 135 -18.57 3.87 2.89
N ASP A 136 -19.86 3.58 2.67
CA ASP A 136 -20.39 2.22 2.82
C ASP A 136 -19.91 1.32 1.65
N PRO A 137 -19.01 0.34 1.91
CA PRO A 137 -18.48 -0.53 0.86
C PRO A 137 -19.55 -1.46 0.26
N ASN A 138 -20.75 -1.55 0.85
CA ASN A 138 -21.86 -2.31 0.29
C ASN A 138 -22.73 -1.50 -0.68
N ARG A 139 -22.60 -0.17 -0.70
CA ARG A 139 -23.32 0.72 -1.62
C ARG A 139 -22.47 1.06 -2.84
N ALA A 140 -23.13 1.24 -3.99
CA ALA A 140 -22.45 1.58 -5.24
C ALA A 140 -21.59 2.87 -5.12
N GLY A 141 -22.11 3.89 -4.44
CA GLY A 141 -21.38 5.14 -4.17
C GLY A 141 -20.13 4.91 -3.33
N GLY A 142 -20.26 4.25 -2.17
CA GLY A 142 -19.11 3.96 -1.30
C GLY A 142 -18.07 3.05 -1.95
N LYS A 143 -18.47 2.05 -2.75
CA LYS A 143 -17.56 1.25 -3.58
C LYS A 143 -16.75 2.10 -4.56
N THR A 144 -17.40 3.08 -5.18
CA THR A 144 -16.76 3.96 -6.16
C THR A 144 -15.74 4.86 -5.48
N MET A 145 -16.13 5.50 -4.38
CA MET A 145 -15.24 6.37 -3.60
C MET A 145 -14.05 5.60 -3.04
N LEU A 146 -14.28 4.41 -2.48
CA LEU A 146 -13.21 3.58 -1.95
C LEU A 146 -12.21 3.18 -3.06
N LYS A 147 -12.68 2.76 -4.22
CA LYS A 147 -11.81 2.39 -5.34
C LYS A 147 -11.00 3.59 -5.85
N GLN A 148 -11.62 4.76 -5.94
CA GLN A 148 -10.91 5.98 -6.32
C GLN A 148 -9.84 6.35 -5.30
N TYR A 149 -10.15 6.27 -4.01
CA TYR A 149 -9.18 6.49 -2.95
C TYR A 149 -7.98 5.55 -3.06
N GLN A 150 -8.21 4.24 -3.19
CA GLN A 150 -7.15 3.24 -3.36
C GLN A 150 -6.24 3.57 -4.55
N GLN A 151 -6.80 3.98 -5.69
CA GLN A 151 -6.04 4.38 -6.88
C GLN A 151 -5.22 5.65 -6.69
N LEU A 152 -5.76 6.64 -5.98
CA LEU A 152 -5.04 7.88 -5.66
C LEU A 152 -3.88 7.60 -4.70
N ILE A 153 -4.05 6.68 -3.74
CA ILE A 153 -2.98 6.25 -2.85
C ILE A 153 -1.86 5.55 -3.63
N LEU A 154 -2.16 4.62 -4.52
CA LEU A 154 -1.15 3.97 -5.37
C LEU A 154 -0.38 5.00 -6.21
N TYR A 155 -1.10 5.95 -6.82
CA TYR A 155 -0.45 7.05 -7.53
C TYR A 155 0.48 7.86 -6.62
N GLY A 156 0.02 8.20 -5.42
CA GLY A 156 0.80 8.94 -4.43
C GLY A 156 2.07 8.21 -4.02
N VAL A 157 2.03 6.88 -3.88
CA VAL A 157 3.20 6.04 -3.57
C VAL A 157 4.19 6.02 -4.74
N GLN A 158 3.72 5.93 -5.97
CA GLN A 158 4.62 5.92 -7.13
C GLN A 158 5.34 7.27 -7.35
N HIS A 159 4.73 8.38 -6.90
CA HIS A 159 5.19 9.74 -7.21
C HIS A 159 5.60 10.57 -5.99
N GLY A 160 5.45 10.03 -4.78
CA GLY A 160 5.65 10.75 -3.52
C GLY A 160 7.09 11.12 -3.23
N VAL A 161 8.04 10.25 -3.60
CA VAL A 161 9.47 10.53 -3.41
C VAL A 161 9.97 11.47 -4.52
N PRO A 162 10.56 12.62 -4.18
CA PRO A 162 11.17 13.50 -5.17
C PRO A 162 12.28 12.77 -5.93
N LYS A 163 12.16 12.68 -7.26
CA LYS A 163 13.30 12.24 -8.08
C LYS A 163 14.43 13.25 -7.91
N PRO A 164 15.68 12.83 -7.65
CA PRO A 164 16.79 13.76 -7.60
C PRO A 164 16.86 14.50 -8.95
N LYS A 165 16.67 15.82 -8.92
CA LYS A 165 16.82 16.66 -10.10
C LYS A 165 18.29 16.56 -10.51
N ASN A 166 18.55 16.04 -11.70
CA ASN A 166 19.87 15.99 -12.28
C ASN A 166 20.32 17.44 -12.56
N VAL A 167 20.99 18.05 -11.57
CA VAL A 167 21.52 19.43 -11.63
C VAL A 167 22.76 19.54 -12.51
N SER A 168 23.30 18.43 -13.04
CA SER A 168 24.46 18.44 -13.92
C SER A 168 24.21 19.21 -15.23
N LYS A 169 22.95 19.33 -15.66
CA LYS A 169 22.56 20.12 -16.84
C LYS A 169 22.41 21.63 -16.59
N LEU A 170 22.44 22.08 -15.34
CA LEU A 170 22.29 23.52 -15.02
C LEU A 170 23.62 24.28 -15.05
N TYR A 171 24.76 23.58 -14.97
CA TYR A 171 26.10 24.19 -14.98
C TYR A 171 26.83 24.13 -16.34
N GLU A 172 26.22 23.57 -17.39
CA GLU A 172 26.81 23.57 -18.74
C GLU A 172 26.62 24.89 -19.51
N VAL A 173 25.99 25.91 -18.93
CA VAL A 173 25.82 27.22 -19.56
C VAL A 173 26.80 28.25 -18.99
N ARG A 174 27.84 28.53 -19.80
CA ARG A 174 28.88 29.59 -19.74
C ARG A 174 30.07 29.39 -18.80
N GLN A 175 31.05 28.62 -19.27
CA GLN A 175 32.48 28.91 -19.06
C GLN A 175 33.29 28.79 -20.36
N GLU A 176 32.92 29.53 -21.40
CA GLU A 176 33.83 30.03 -22.44
C GLU A 176 33.27 31.41 -22.80
N GLN A 177 34.00 32.53 -22.77
CA GLN A 177 35.26 32.80 -23.44
C GLN A 177 36.07 33.83 -22.62
N HIS A 178 37.32 33.50 -22.29
CA HIS A 178 38.32 34.48 -21.82
C HIS A 178 39.39 34.62 -22.90
N GLY A 179 39.59 35.86 -23.37
CA GLY A 179 40.91 36.36 -23.77
C GLY A 179 41.13 36.60 -25.25
N GLU A 180 41.10 37.88 -25.64
CA GLU A 180 42.24 38.54 -26.32
C GLU A 180 42.08 40.07 -26.19
N LEU A 181 42.81 40.65 -25.23
CA LEU A 181 43.05 42.09 -25.16
C LEU A 181 44.17 42.40 -26.16
N ASN A 182 43.82 42.96 -27.32
CA ASN A 182 44.80 43.55 -28.24
C ASN A 182 45.28 44.89 -27.68
N CYS A 183 46.46 44.89 -27.07
CA CYS A 183 47.27 46.10 -26.88
C CYS A 183 47.93 46.43 -28.23
N VAL A 184 47.66 47.62 -28.78
CA VAL A 184 48.39 48.17 -29.93
C VAL A 184 49.35 49.24 -29.40
N TYR A 185 50.62 49.11 -29.79
CA TYR A 185 51.73 50.02 -29.48
C TYR A 185 51.61 51.36 -30.21
#